data_AF-A0A8C8EM46-F1
#
_entry.id   AF-A0A8C8EM46-F1
#
_cell.length_a   1.000
_cell.length_b   1.000
_cell.length_c   1.000
_cell.angle_alpha   90.00
_cell.angle_beta   90.00
_cell.angle_gamma   90.00
#
_symmetry.space_group_name_H-M   'P 1'
#
loop_
_entity.id
_entity.type
_entity.pdbx_description
1 polymer ?
#
loop_
_entity_poly.entity_id
_entity_poly.type
_entity_poly.pdbx_seq_one_letter_code
_entity_poly.pdbx_strand_id
1 'polypeptide(L)'
;MLDFLVQTGDIRERDALYATWYHRANNKSEMNIALQSSIMVLEADVTVQGYATVNVTTIPIMAHPPAVYSDNTLDQWLDAVLQSKKGIKLDFKCIQAVTPSLGILSMKNQTKGINRPVWLNADILPGPNVPAFWPVIDGPEFLAMIQQSFPDVTISPGWAVLYLPQFPNVTYTQAMVEDMYAIIKNVPQTVTFPVHALMAKNGWPHISWLLSQSPKFSLTLWQSQEKNPSVNDLLFVRDNTNPKRVYYDIYEPVLSQFKEAASKSNPVKLSSGTPRRFRILL
;
A
#
# COMPACT_ATOMS: atom_id res chain seq x y z
N MET A 1 -5.64 -3.25 -9.89
CA MET A 1 -6.50 -3.60 -8.72
C MET A 1 -7.98 -3.37 -9.00
N LEU A 2 -8.46 -2.13 -9.20
CA LEU A 2 -9.92 -1.89 -9.34
C LEU A 2 -10.57 -2.64 -10.50
N ASP A 3 -9.89 -2.75 -11.65
CA ASP A 3 -10.41 -3.49 -12.80
C ASP A 3 -10.64 -4.95 -12.48
N PHE A 4 -9.68 -5.58 -11.81
CA PHE A 4 -9.81 -6.95 -11.34
C PHE A 4 -11.01 -7.10 -10.41
N LEU A 5 -11.14 -6.22 -9.39
CA LEU A 5 -12.23 -6.28 -8.41
C LEU A 5 -13.61 -6.05 -9.03
N VAL A 6 -13.71 -5.23 -10.09
CA VAL A 6 -14.96 -5.06 -10.85
C VAL A 6 -15.25 -6.31 -11.69
N GLN A 7 -14.23 -6.85 -12.39
CA GLN A 7 -14.37 -8.03 -13.24
C GLN A 7 -14.74 -9.29 -12.45
N THR A 8 -14.27 -9.42 -11.21
CA THR A 8 -14.62 -10.52 -10.31
C THR A 8 -15.94 -10.32 -9.60
N GLY A 9 -16.56 -9.15 -9.71
CA GLY A 9 -17.82 -8.80 -9.06
C GLY A 9 -17.70 -8.43 -7.58
N ASP A 10 -16.48 -8.23 -7.07
CA ASP A 10 -16.22 -7.85 -5.68
C ASP A 10 -16.66 -6.40 -5.38
N ILE A 11 -16.53 -5.51 -6.38
CA ILE A 11 -17.03 -4.13 -6.31
C ILE A 11 -17.86 -3.76 -7.54
N ARG A 12 -18.83 -2.85 -7.38
CA ARG A 12 -19.75 -2.47 -8.47
C ARG A 12 -19.17 -1.44 -9.44
N GLU A 13 -18.24 -0.63 -8.97
CA GLU A 13 -17.65 0.46 -9.74
C GLU A 13 -16.18 0.66 -9.38
N ARG A 14 -15.47 1.41 -10.22
CA ARG A 14 -14.08 1.78 -9.97
C ARG A 14 -14.03 2.89 -8.90
N ASP A 15 -14.25 2.53 -7.65
CA ASP A 15 -14.01 3.39 -6.47
C ASP A 15 -13.17 2.61 -5.45
N ALA A 16 -11.99 3.14 -5.16
CA ALA A 16 -11.00 2.48 -4.31
C ALA A 16 -11.39 2.47 -2.82
N LEU A 17 -12.42 3.21 -2.41
CA LEU A 17 -13.03 3.08 -1.08
C LEU A 17 -13.64 1.69 -0.82
N TYR A 18 -14.07 1.01 -1.87
CA TYR A 18 -14.71 -0.31 -1.73
C TYR A 18 -13.73 -1.47 -1.74
N ALA A 19 -12.46 -1.25 -2.14
CA ALA A 19 -11.42 -2.25 -2.00
C ALA A 19 -11.07 -2.43 -0.51
N THR A 20 -11.23 -3.66 0.00
CA THR A 20 -10.97 -4.01 1.40
C THR A 20 -9.66 -4.76 1.56
N TRP A 21 -9.01 -4.56 2.70
CA TRP A 21 -7.64 -5.00 2.99
C TRP A 21 -7.60 -5.84 4.26
N TYR A 22 -6.85 -6.93 4.24
CA TYR A 22 -6.50 -7.70 5.43
C TYR A 22 -5.04 -7.39 5.71
N HIS A 23 -4.80 -6.60 6.74
CA HIS A 23 -3.46 -6.16 7.12
C HIS A 23 -2.74 -7.26 7.90
N ARG A 24 -1.46 -7.52 7.61
CA ARG A 24 -0.59 -8.47 8.32
C ARG A 24 -1.12 -9.90 8.38
N ALA A 25 -1.52 -10.47 7.24
CA ALA A 25 -1.88 -11.88 7.09
C ALA A 25 -0.65 -12.81 7.16
N ASN A 26 0.19 -12.65 8.18
CA ASN A 26 1.55 -13.17 8.22
C ASN A 26 1.62 -14.66 8.58
N ASN A 27 0.93 -15.09 9.63
CA ASN A 27 0.92 -16.50 10.02
C ASN A 27 -0.21 -17.28 9.33
N LYS A 28 -0.16 -18.61 9.37
CA LYS A 28 -1.19 -19.45 8.72
C LYS A 28 -2.60 -19.20 9.25
N SER A 29 -2.75 -18.92 10.54
CA SER A 29 -4.07 -18.66 11.14
C SER A 29 -4.69 -17.39 10.57
N GLU A 30 -3.97 -16.27 10.62
CA GLU A 30 -4.44 -14.97 10.11
C GLU A 30 -4.72 -15.05 8.60
N MET A 31 -3.83 -15.70 7.84
CA MET A 31 -4.04 -15.95 6.41
C MET A 31 -5.34 -16.73 6.16
N ASN A 32 -5.60 -17.80 6.92
CA ASN A 32 -6.83 -18.59 6.76
C ASN A 32 -8.09 -17.81 7.12
N ILE A 33 -8.05 -16.98 8.18
CA ILE A 33 -9.15 -16.06 8.51
C ILE A 33 -9.41 -15.10 7.34
N ALA A 34 -8.35 -14.51 6.79
CA ALA A 34 -8.45 -13.58 5.67
C ALA A 34 -9.05 -14.26 4.42
N LEU A 35 -8.62 -15.48 4.11
CA LEU A 35 -9.10 -16.25 2.96
C LEU A 35 -10.59 -16.61 3.08
N GLN A 36 -11.08 -16.90 4.29
CA GLN A 36 -12.47 -17.23 4.57
C GLN A 36 -13.39 -15.99 4.68
N SER A 37 -12.81 -14.80 4.81
CA SER A 37 -13.55 -13.55 4.93
C SER A 37 -14.01 -12.98 3.58
N SER A 38 -14.82 -11.91 3.62
CA SER A 38 -15.20 -11.11 2.44
C SER A 38 -14.13 -10.09 2.00
N ILE A 39 -12.97 -10.03 2.67
CA ILE A 39 -11.91 -9.08 2.33
C ILE A 39 -11.35 -9.37 0.94
N MET A 40 -10.95 -8.34 0.17
CA MET A 40 -10.58 -8.51 -1.23
C MET A 40 -9.08 -8.65 -1.47
N VAL A 41 -8.24 -8.04 -0.62
CA VAL A 41 -6.79 -8.02 -0.79
C VAL A 41 -6.13 -8.42 0.52
N LEU A 42 -5.17 -9.35 0.45
CA LEU A 42 -4.34 -9.72 1.59
C LEU A 42 -3.01 -9.00 1.49
N GLU A 43 -2.62 -8.34 2.57
CA GLU A 43 -1.31 -7.78 2.78
C GLU A 43 -0.53 -8.65 3.77
N ALA A 44 0.74 -8.91 3.49
CA ALA A 44 1.64 -9.63 4.39
C ALA A 44 3.06 -9.08 4.30
N ASP A 45 3.73 -9.03 5.44
CA ASP A 45 5.11 -8.58 5.57
C ASP A 45 6.07 -9.70 5.18
N VAL A 46 7.09 -9.37 4.40
CA VAL A 46 8.07 -10.34 3.91
C VAL A 46 9.46 -10.01 4.42
N THR A 47 10.10 -10.99 5.05
CA THR A 47 11.52 -10.95 5.43
C THR A 47 12.16 -12.31 5.16
N VAL A 48 13.47 -12.46 5.38
CA VAL A 48 14.12 -13.77 5.35
C VAL A 48 14.13 -14.42 6.72
N GLN A 49 14.03 -15.75 6.76
CA GLN A 49 14.07 -16.50 8.03
C GLN A 49 15.41 -16.26 8.74
N GLY A 50 15.32 -15.90 10.02
CA GLY A 50 16.48 -15.59 10.86
C GLY A 50 17.15 -14.25 10.55
N TYR A 51 16.46 -13.31 9.87
CA TYR A 51 17.01 -11.99 9.55
C TYR A 51 17.71 -11.32 10.74
N ALA A 52 18.89 -10.74 10.49
CA ALA A 52 19.76 -10.11 11.49
C ALA A 52 20.20 -11.04 12.66
N THR A 53 20.21 -12.36 12.44
CA THR A 53 20.74 -13.35 13.38
C THR A 53 21.80 -14.24 12.73
N VAL A 54 22.50 -15.04 13.54
CA VAL A 54 23.45 -16.06 13.05
C VAL A 54 22.79 -17.19 12.25
N ASN A 55 21.46 -17.35 12.36
CA ASN A 55 20.68 -18.39 11.69
C ASN A 55 19.98 -17.88 10.41
N VAL A 56 20.43 -16.75 9.85
CA VAL A 56 19.83 -16.16 8.65
C VAL A 56 19.92 -17.13 7.46
N THR A 57 18.83 -17.23 6.70
CA THR A 57 18.76 -18.02 5.47
C THR A 57 18.30 -17.15 4.29
N THR A 58 18.18 -17.74 3.10
CA THR A 58 17.59 -17.07 1.93
C THR A 58 16.09 -17.32 1.78
N ILE A 59 15.45 -18.01 2.73
CA ILE A 59 14.04 -18.42 2.64
C ILE A 59 13.15 -17.24 3.03
N PRO A 60 12.31 -16.71 2.12
CA PRO A 60 11.36 -15.66 2.47
C PRO A 60 10.22 -16.23 3.30
N ILE A 61 9.91 -15.54 4.38
CA ILE A 61 8.85 -15.85 5.32
C ILE A 61 7.95 -14.65 5.51
N MET A 62 6.72 -14.96 5.93
CA MET A 62 5.73 -13.93 6.23
C MET A 62 5.89 -13.47 7.68
N ALA A 63 6.58 -12.36 7.93
CA ALA A 63 6.84 -11.84 9.27
C ALA A 63 7.16 -10.33 9.28
N HIS A 64 6.60 -9.64 10.26
CA HIS A 64 6.94 -8.26 10.61
C HIS A 64 7.98 -8.23 11.75
N PRO A 65 9.04 -7.41 11.68
CA PRO A 65 9.93 -7.18 12.82
C PRO A 65 9.17 -6.82 14.12
N PRO A 66 9.59 -7.31 15.30
CA PRO A 66 10.83 -8.03 15.56
C PRO A 66 10.76 -9.54 15.28
N ALA A 67 9.65 -10.07 14.74
CA ALA A 67 9.57 -11.47 14.37
C ALA A 67 10.49 -11.75 13.17
N VAL A 68 11.38 -12.74 13.33
CA VAL A 68 12.32 -13.21 12.29
C VAL A 68 12.11 -14.70 11.95
N TYR A 69 11.06 -15.29 12.51
CA TYR A 69 10.59 -16.64 12.22
C TYR A 69 9.07 -16.59 12.05
N SER A 70 8.53 -17.50 11.23
CA SER A 70 7.10 -17.62 10.96
C SER A 70 6.75 -19.07 10.68
N ASP A 71 5.50 -19.46 10.95
CA ASP A 71 4.96 -20.77 10.57
C ASP A 71 4.57 -20.82 9.07
N ASN A 72 4.74 -19.71 8.35
CA ASN A 72 4.33 -19.53 6.97
C ASN A 72 5.46 -18.94 6.12
N THR A 73 5.96 -19.74 5.18
CA THR A 73 6.88 -19.22 4.15
C THR A 73 6.09 -18.46 3.09
N LEU A 74 6.74 -17.57 2.33
CA LEU A 74 6.09 -16.91 1.19
C LEU A 74 5.56 -17.93 0.17
N ASP A 75 6.28 -19.02 -0.06
CA ASP A 75 5.87 -20.09 -0.98
C ASP A 75 4.56 -20.75 -0.55
N GLN A 76 4.45 -21.12 0.73
CA GLN A 76 3.24 -21.70 1.32
C GLN A 76 2.07 -20.71 1.33
N TRP A 77 2.35 -19.45 1.67
CA TRP A 77 1.36 -18.40 1.67
C TRP A 77 0.80 -18.16 0.26
N LEU A 78 1.67 -18.06 -0.75
CA LEU A 78 1.25 -17.92 -2.15
C LEU A 78 0.47 -19.15 -2.62
N ASP A 79 0.85 -20.36 -2.21
CA ASP A 79 0.08 -21.57 -2.55
C ASP A 79 -1.35 -21.55 -2.02
N ALA A 80 -1.58 -21.00 -0.83
CA ALA A 80 -2.91 -20.84 -0.26
C ALA A 80 -3.67 -19.68 -0.92
N VAL A 81 -3.05 -18.50 -1.03
CA VAL A 81 -3.71 -17.31 -1.59
C VAL A 81 -4.03 -17.49 -3.07
N LEU A 82 -3.20 -18.20 -3.83
CA LEU A 82 -3.43 -18.46 -5.24
C LEU A 82 -4.65 -19.37 -5.52
N GLN A 83 -5.11 -20.15 -4.53
CA GLN A 83 -6.35 -20.93 -4.60
C GLN A 83 -7.62 -20.08 -4.44
N SER A 84 -7.49 -18.83 -4.01
CA SER A 84 -8.60 -17.87 -3.88
C SER A 84 -8.66 -16.92 -5.08
N LYS A 85 -9.51 -15.89 -4.98
CA LYS A 85 -9.53 -14.73 -5.90
C LYS A 85 -8.93 -13.45 -5.28
N LYS A 86 -8.28 -13.55 -4.11
CA LYS A 86 -7.81 -12.38 -3.38
C LYS A 86 -6.64 -11.70 -4.12
N GLY A 87 -6.61 -10.38 -4.10
CA GLY A 87 -5.42 -9.61 -4.50
C GLY A 87 -4.27 -9.82 -3.49
N ILE A 88 -3.05 -9.54 -3.93
CA ILE A 88 -1.83 -9.75 -3.15
C ILE A 88 -1.11 -8.41 -2.95
N LYS A 89 -0.73 -8.09 -1.71
CA LYS A 89 0.25 -7.05 -1.39
C LYS A 89 1.34 -7.64 -0.51
N LEU A 90 2.59 -7.56 -0.95
CA LEU A 90 3.76 -8.04 -0.20
C LEU A 90 4.55 -6.84 0.31
N ASP A 91 4.71 -6.71 1.62
CA ASP A 91 5.42 -5.62 2.27
C ASP A 91 6.82 -6.05 2.71
N PHE A 92 7.82 -5.74 1.90
CA PHE A 92 9.20 -6.13 2.15
C PHE A 92 9.80 -5.35 3.31
N LYS A 93 10.36 -6.09 4.28
CA LYS A 93 11.04 -5.55 5.46
C LYS A 93 12.56 -5.64 5.39
N CYS A 94 13.09 -6.32 4.38
CA CYS A 94 14.51 -6.34 4.07
C CYS A 94 14.75 -6.60 2.57
N ILE A 95 15.85 -6.03 2.03
CA ILE A 95 16.22 -6.19 0.61
C ILE A 95 16.58 -7.65 0.28
N GLN A 96 17.13 -8.39 1.25
CA GLN A 96 17.52 -9.80 1.09
C GLN A 96 16.34 -10.72 0.76
N ALA A 97 15.12 -10.33 1.12
CA ALA A 97 13.92 -11.11 0.78
C ALA A 97 13.47 -10.87 -0.67
N VAL A 98 13.81 -9.75 -1.29
CA VAL A 98 13.23 -9.32 -2.57
C VAL A 98 13.54 -10.31 -3.69
N THR A 99 14.81 -10.56 -4.00
CA THR A 99 15.19 -11.45 -5.10
C THR A 99 14.61 -12.87 -4.94
N PRO A 100 14.75 -13.56 -3.79
CA PRO A 100 14.15 -14.88 -3.61
C PRO A 100 12.62 -14.86 -3.73
N SER A 101 11.94 -13.82 -3.23
CA SER A 101 10.49 -13.66 -3.36
C SER A 101 10.03 -13.46 -4.79
N LEU A 102 10.74 -12.66 -5.58
CA LEU A 102 10.46 -12.49 -7.01
C LEU A 102 10.68 -13.79 -7.79
N GLY A 103 11.67 -14.60 -7.40
CA GLY A 103 11.89 -15.94 -7.93
C GLY A 103 10.69 -16.88 -7.70
N ILE A 104 10.16 -16.88 -6.47
CA ILE A 104 8.95 -17.65 -6.13
C ILE A 104 7.74 -17.14 -6.93
N LEU A 105 7.49 -15.83 -6.99
CA LEU A 105 6.41 -15.25 -7.77
C LEU A 105 6.49 -15.62 -9.26
N SER A 106 7.70 -15.56 -9.84
CA SER A 106 7.94 -15.93 -11.24
C SER A 106 7.63 -17.40 -11.49
N MET A 107 8.10 -18.28 -10.61
CA MET A 107 7.82 -19.72 -10.69
C MET A 107 6.32 -20.02 -10.54
N LYS A 108 5.64 -19.41 -9.57
CA LYS A 108 4.17 -19.57 -9.42
C LYS A 108 3.41 -19.00 -10.62
N ASN A 109 3.86 -17.90 -11.21
CA ASN A 109 3.24 -17.35 -12.42
C ASN A 109 3.39 -18.28 -13.62
N GLN A 110 4.58 -18.85 -13.83
CA GLN A 110 4.83 -19.81 -14.92
C GLN A 110 4.03 -21.09 -14.74
N THR A 111 3.89 -21.59 -13.51
CA THR A 111 3.26 -22.89 -13.24
C THR A 111 1.76 -22.83 -13.02
N LYS A 112 1.23 -21.76 -12.44
CA LYS A 112 -0.19 -21.62 -12.06
C LYS A 112 -0.91 -20.48 -12.79
N GLY A 113 -0.19 -19.53 -13.38
CA GLY A 113 -0.76 -18.30 -13.94
C GLY A 113 -1.29 -17.37 -12.86
N ILE A 114 -0.54 -16.32 -12.51
CA ILE A 114 -1.03 -15.29 -11.59
C ILE A 114 -1.94 -14.34 -12.36
N ASN A 115 -3.24 -14.56 -12.23
CA ASN A 115 -4.30 -13.82 -12.92
C ASN A 115 -4.95 -12.72 -12.05
N ARG A 116 -4.20 -12.16 -11.10
CA ARG A 116 -4.68 -11.18 -10.12
C ARG A 116 -3.62 -10.13 -9.82
N PRO A 117 -4.01 -8.96 -9.28
CA PRO A 117 -3.07 -7.91 -8.93
C PRO A 117 -2.07 -8.37 -7.86
N VAL A 118 -0.79 -8.12 -8.10
CA VAL A 118 0.30 -8.25 -7.14
C VAL A 118 0.89 -6.87 -6.91
N TRP A 119 0.94 -6.46 -5.64
CA TRP A 119 1.51 -5.20 -5.18
C TRP A 119 2.78 -5.48 -4.40
N LEU A 120 3.87 -4.79 -4.72
CA LEU A 120 5.15 -4.92 -4.02
C LEU A 120 5.43 -3.62 -3.26
N ASN A 121 5.35 -3.70 -1.93
CA ASN A 121 5.52 -2.58 -1.01
C ASN A 121 6.89 -2.65 -0.33
N ALA A 122 7.50 -1.50 -0.11
CA ALA A 122 8.72 -1.36 0.66
C ALA A 122 8.84 0.09 1.16
N ASP A 123 9.31 0.27 2.38
CA ASP A 123 9.72 1.59 2.87
C ASP A 123 11.14 1.89 2.36
N ILE A 124 11.24 2.80 1.40
CA ILE A 124 12.49 3.10 0.67
C ILE A 124 13.11 4.45 1.04
N LEU A 125 12.41 5.24 1.83
CA LEU A 125 12.87 6.56 2.30
C LEU A 125 12.47 6.79 3.76
N PRO A 126 13.25 7.56 4.54
CA PRO A 126 12.81 8.02 5.85
C PRO A 126 11.68 9.04 5.69
N GLY A 127 10.64 8.88 6.50
CA GLY A 127 9.47 9.75 6.52
C GLY A 127 9.39 10.64 7.76
N PRO A 128 8.20 11.15 8.08
CA PRO A 128 7.96 11.99 9.24
C PRO A 128 8.47 11.37 10.55
N ASN A 129 9.17 12.17 11.35
CA ASN A 129 9.82 11.80 12.62
C ASN A 129 10.86 10.68 12.56
N VAL A 130 11.23 10.18 11.38
CA VAL A 130 12.22 9.12 11.26
C VAL A 130 13.62 9.74 11.12
N PRO A 131 14.58 9.39 12.01
CA PRO A 131 15.95 9.85 11.86
C PRO A 131 16.60 9.32 10.57
N ALA A 132 17.52 10.09 9.99
CA ALA A 132 18.19 9.72 8.74
C ALA A 132 18.98 8.40 8.80
N PHE A 133 19.36 7.93 9.99
CA PHE A 133 20.05 6.66 10.19
C PHE A 133 19.11 5.44 10.30
N TRP A 134 17.80 5.66 10.35
CA TRP A 134 16.84 4.56 10.45
C TRP A 134 16.89 3.71 9.17
N PRO A 135 16.98 2.38 9.29
CA PRO A 135 17.14 1.52 8.12
C PRO A 135 15.89 1.57 7.23
N VAL A 136 16.12 1.76 5.94
CA VAL A 136 15.12 1.65 4.87
C VAL A 136 15.66 0.71 3.79
N ILE A 137 14.78 0.19 2.93
CA ILE A 137 15.20 -0.61 1.78
C ILE A 137 15.80 0.31 0.72
N ASP A 138 16.89 -0.11 0.08
CA ASP A 138 17.47 0.66 -1.03
C ASP A 138 16.46 0.71 -2.20
N GLY A 139 15.95 1.92 -2.46
CA GLY A 139 14.91 2.15 -3.47
C GLY A 139 15.35 1.79 -4.89
N PRO A 140 16.47 2.35 -5.41
CA PRO A 140 16.99 1.98 -6.72
C PRO A 140 17.21 0.47 -6.90
N GLU A 141 17.80 -0.22 -5.92
CA GLU A 141 18.02 -1.66 -5.96
C GLU A 141 16.69 -2.43 -5.98
N PHE A 142 15.75 -2.07 -5.11
CA PHE A 142 14.40 -2.67 -5.07
C PHE A 142 13.69 -2.57 -6.42
N LEU A 143 13.70 -1.39 -7.04
CA LEU A 143 13.09 -1.15 -8.34
C LEU A 143 13.78 -1.93 -9.47
N ALA A 144 15.12 -2.00 -9.45
CA ALA A 144 15.88 -2.76 -10.43
C ALA A 144 15.56 -4.25 -10.38
N MET A 145 15.49 -4.83 -9.17
CA MET A 145 15.13 -6.25 -8.97
C MET A 145 13.74 -6.57 -9.51
N ILE A 146 12.75 -5.71 -9.23
CA ILE A 146 11.37 -5.86 -9.75
C ILE A 146 11.38 -5.83 -11.28
N GLN A 147 12.04 -4.82 -11.86
CA GLN A 147 12.07 -4.65 -13.31
C GLN A 147 12.73 -5.84 -14.03
N GLN A 148 13.74 -6.44 -13.41
CA GLN A 148 14.46 -7.58 -13.96
C GLN A 148 13.66 -8.89 -13.88
N SER A 149 12.93 -9.11 -12.78
CA SER A 149 12.45 -10.45 -12.44
C SER A 149 10.93 -10.59 -12.53
N PHE A 150 10.16 -9.56 -12.17
CA PHE A 150 8.69 -9.65 -12.12
C PHE A 150 8.05 -8.27 -12.35
N PRO A 151 8.15 -7.70 -13.58
CA PRO A 151 7.83 -6.29 -13.83
C PRO A 151 6.33 -5.97 -13.86
N ASP A 152 5.46 -6.96 -14.09
CA ASP A 152 4.01 -6.79 -14.26
C ASP A 152 3.27 -6.68 -12.91
N VAL A 153 3.60 -5.65 -12.14
CA VAL A 153 3.10 -5.40 -10.78
C VAL A 153 2.70 -3.94 -10.58
N THR A 154 2.00 -3.67 -9.47
CA THR A 154 1.93 -2.32 -8.91
C THR A 154 3.03 -2.18 -7.86
N ILE A 155 3.82 -1.11 -7.93
CA ILE A 155 4.83 -0.82 -6.92
C ILE A 155 4.22 0.09 -5.86
N SER A 156 4.51 -0.18 -4.59
CA SER A 156 3.99 0.56 -3.44
C SER A 156 5.13 1.12 -2.58
N PRO A 157 5.91 2.10 -3.09
CA PRO A 157 7.07 2.61 -2.39
C PRO A 157 6.64 3.58 -1.29
N GLY A 158 7.00 3.26 -0.06
CA GLY A 158 6.64 3.99 1.15
C GLY A 158 7.78 4.76 1.78
N TRP A 159 7.40 5.48 2.83
CA TRP A 159 8.34 6.05 3.77
C TRP A 159 8.25 5.26 5.07
N ALA A 160 9.38 5.00 5.73
CA ALA A 160 9.35 4.62 7.12
C ALA A 160 8.73 5.77 7.93
N VAL A 161 7.71 5.50 8.73
CA VAL A 161 6.99 6.52 9.50
C VAL A 161 7.08 6.20 10.99
N LEU A 162 7.38 7.21 11.79
CA LEU A 162 7.23 7.15 13.24
C LEU A 162 6.14 8.13 13.67
N TYR A 163 4.97 7.61 14.05
CA TYR A 163 3.93 8.45 14.63
C TYR A 163 4.20 8.69 16.11
N LEU A 164 4.36 9.96 16.50
CA LEU A 164 4.55 10.37 17.88
C LEU A 164 3.34 11.22 18.32
N PRO A 165 2.46 10.72 19.20
CA PRO A 165 1.28 11.47 19.67
C PRO A 165 1.62 12.83 20.29
N GLN A 166 2.82 12.98 20.84
CA GLN A 166 3.35 14.22 21.42
C GLN A 166 3.69 15.28 20.38
N PHE A 167 3.87 14.88 19.11
CA PHE A 167 4.18 15.76 17.98
C PHE A 167 3.15 15.59 16.85
N PRO A 168 1.86 15.88 17.09
CA PRO A 168 0.77 15.56 16.16
C PRO A 168 0.80 16.37 14.86
N ASN A 169 1.61 17.43 14.81
CA ASN A 169 1.70 18.34 13.67
C ASN A 169 2.81 17.96 12.67
N VAL A 170 3.68 17.01 13.00
CA VAL A 170 4.74 16.58 12.08
C VAL A 170 4.14 15.69 10.99
N THR A 171 4.50 15.97 9.73
CA THR A 171 3.93 15.31 8.54
C THR A 171 4.94 15.30 7.39
N TYR A 172 4.54 14.74 6.25
CA TYR A 172 5.30 14.69 5.01
C TYR A 172 5.63 16.09 4.51
N THR A 173 6.92 16.34 4.29
CA THR A 173 7.44 17.61 3.78
C THR A 173 7.56 17.58 2.25
N GLN A 174 7.73 18.75 1.64
CA GLN A 174 8.03 18.87 0.20
C GLN A 174 9.25 18.02 -0.19
N ALA A 175 10.36 18.16 0.54
CA ALA A 175 11.60 17.44 0.25
C ALA A 175 11.39 15.91 0.27
N MET A 176 10.72 15.38 1.31
CA MET A 176 10.41 13.94 1.40
C MET A 176 9.63 13.42 0.18
N VAL A 177 8.72 14.24 -0.34
CA VAL A 177 7.86 13.90 -1.48
C VAL A 177 8.61 14.04 -2.81
N GLU A 178 9.47 15.05 -2.95
CA GLU A 178 10.32 15.25 -4.12
C GLU A 178 11.40 14.16 -4.23
N ASP A 179 11.99 13.72 -3.11
CA ASP A 179 12.92 12.60 -3.06
C ASP A 179 12.24 11.30 -3.54
N MET A 180 11.02 11.03 -3.07
CA MET A 180 10.24 9.90 -3.55
C MET A 180 9.99 10.00 -5.06
N TYR A 181 9.55 11.17 -5.54
CA TYR A 181 9.32 11.41 -6.97
C TYR A 181 10.58 11.18 -7.81
N ALA A 182 11.74 11.64 -7.34
CA ALA A 182 13.00 11.50 -8.04
C ALA A 182 13.36 10.03 -8.32
N ILE A 183 13.05 9.12 -7.38
CA ILE A 183 13.27 7.68 -7.49
C ILE A 183 12.27 7.04 -8.47
N ILE A 184 10.98 7.40 -8.37
CA ILE A 184 9.88 6.66 -9.04
C ILE A 184 9.46 7.23 -10.40
N LYS A 185 9.87 8.45 -10.78
CA LYS A 185 9.32 9.17 -11.96
C LYS A 185 9.40 8.42 -13.28
N ASN A 186 10.39 7.53 -13.43
CA ASN A 186 10.66 6.82 -14.69
C ASN A 186 10.22 5.36 -14.68
N VAL A 187 9.60 4.86 -13.59
CA VAL A 187 9.19 3.46 -13.54
C VAL A 187 8.02 3.19 -14.50
N PRO A 188 8.03 2.08 -15.26
CA PRO A 188 6.94 1.78 -16.19
C PRO A 188 5.64 1.40 -15.48
N GLN A 189 5.72 0.83 -14.26
CA GLN A 189 4.62 0.32 -13.46
C GLN A 189 3.64 1.42 -13.01
N THR A 190 2.45 0.99 -12.60
CA THR A 190 1.59 1.80 -11.73
C THR A 190 2.21 1.90 -10.34
N VAL A 191 2.09 3.06 -9.69
CA VAL A 191 2.69 3.32 -8.38
C VAL A 191 1.62 3.76 -7.40
N THR A 192 1.59 3.20 -6.20
CA THR A 192 0.69 3.65 -5.12
C THR A 192 1.51 4.02 -3.88
N PHE A 193 1.33 5.23 -3.35
CA PHE A 193 2.12 5.68 -2.21
C PHE A 193 1.39 5.34 -0.90
N PRO A 194 1.93 4.48 -0.03
CA PRO A 194 1.39 4.26 1.30
C PRO A 194 1.68 5.50 2.17
N VAL A 195 0.62 6.19 2.58
CA VAL A 195 0.70 7.40 3.41
C VAL A 195 -0.07 7.17 4.70
N HIS A 196 0.55 7.51 5.82
CA HIS A 196 -0.06 7.35 7.13
C HIS A 196 -1.30 8.26 7.24
N ALA A 197 -2.47 7.69 7.53
CA ALA A 197 -3.75 8.37 7.45
C ALA A 197 -3.83 9.62 8.35
N LEU A 198 -3.26 9.56 9.56
CA LEU A 198 -3.18 10.70 10.49
C LEU A 198 -2.35 11.89 9.99
N MET A 199 -1.42 11.66 9.07
CA MET A 199 -0.50 12.69 8.57
C MET A 199 -0.95 13.25 7.20
N ALA A 200 -1.78 12.50 6.46
CA ALA A 200 -2.14 12.78 5.08
C ALA A 200 -2.71 14.19 4.85
N LYS A 201 -3.62 14.65 5.72
CA LYS A 201 -4.24 15.98 5.59
C LYS A 201 -3.24 17.11 5.74
N ASN A 202 -2.37 17.04 6.74
CA ASN A 202 -1.38 18.10 6.99
C ASN A 202 -0.31 18.13 5.89
N GLY A 203 0.07 16.98 5.34
CA GLY A 203 1.02 16.87 4.21
C GLY A 203 0.37 17.06 2.83
N TRP A 204 -0.92 17.38 2.77
CA TRP A 204 -1.71 17.33 1.54
C TRP A 204 -1.18 18.16 0.38
N PRO A 205 -0.70 19.40 0.57
CA PRO A 205 -0.16 20.19 -0.54
C PRO A 205 0.95 19.45 -1.30
N HIS A 206 1.81 18.72 -0.60
CA HIS A 206 2.91 17.96 -1.19
C HIS A 206 2.44 16.63 -1.79
N ILE A 207 1.58 15.90 -1.06
CA ILE A 207 1.04 14.62 -1.55
C ILE A 207 0.21 14.82 -2.83
N SER A 208 -0.62 15.86 -2.87
CA SER A 208 -1.42 16.19 -4.05
C SER A 208 -0.54 16.61 -5.24
N TRP A 209 0.56 17.35 -4.99
CA TRP A 209 1.56 17.64 -6.01
C TRP A 209 2.16 16.35 -6.59
N LEU A 210 2.54 15.37 -5.75
CA LEU A 210 3.07 14.09 -6.20
C LEU A 210 2.07 13.36 -7.09
N LEU A 211 0.82 13.24 -6.66
CA LEU A 211 -0.25 12.61 -7.45
C LEU A 211 -0.50 13.34 -8.78
N SER A 212 -0.22 14.63 -8.88
CA SER A 212 -0.38 15.38 -10.14
C SER A 212 0.70 15.05 -11.18
N GLN A 213 1.85 14.48 -10.77
CA GLN A 213 2.99 14.24 -11.67
C GLN A 213 2.75 13.12 -12.69
N SER A 214 1.84 12.19 -12.40
CA SER A 214 1.55 11.08 -13.32
C SER A 214 0.16 10.49 -13.09
N PRO A 215 -0.60 10.13 -14.15
CA PRO A 215 -1.85 9.40 -14.00
C PRO A 215 -1.66 7.97 -13.47
N LYS A 216 -0.43 7.44 -13.51
CA LYS A 216 -0.07 6.13 -12.96
C LYS A 216 0.00 6.10 -11.44
N PHE A 217 0.00 7.27 -10.80
CA PHE A 217 0.18 7.39 -9.36
C PHE A 217 -1.14 7.30 -8.62
N SER A 218 -1.17 6.59 -7.51
CA SER A 218 -2.28 6.51 -6.57
C SER A 218 -1.77 6.63 -5.14
N LEU A 219 -2.70 6.66 -4.20
CA LEU A 219 -2.43 6.76 -2.77
C LEU A 219 -3.06 5.56 -2.06
N THR A 220 -2.40 5.05 -1.04
CA THR A 220 -2.98 4.11 -0.08
C THR A 220 -2.88 4.74 1.30
N LEU A 221 -4.01 5.18 1.86
CA LEU A 221 -4.05 5.65 3.24
C LEU A 221 -4.07 4.44 4.15
N TRP A 222 -3.05 4.32 5.00
CA TRP A 222 -2.97 3.22 5.96
C TRP A 222 -3.08 3.72 7.39
N GLN A 223 -3.70 2.90 8.23
CA GLN A 223 -3.89 3.16 9.65
C GLN A 223 -2.93 2.27 10.48
N SER A 224 -2.28 2.89 11.45
CA SER A 224 -1.54 2.19 12.50
C SER A 224 -2.42 1.96 13.75
N GLN A 225 -1.98 1.14 14.70
CA GLN A 225 -2.79 0.77 15.86
C GLN A 225 -2.88 1.85 16.94
N GLU A 226 -2.00 2.85 16.91
CA GLU A 226 -1.84 3.85 17.97
C GLU A 226 -3.02 4.81 18.06
N LYS A 227 -3.58 5.22 16.91
CA LYS A 227 -4.70 6.17 16.87
C LYS A 227 -5.51 6.08 15.58
N ASN A 228 -6.83 6.16 15.74
CA ASN A 228 -7.78 6.21 14.64
C ASN A 228 -7.72 7.56 13.87
N PRO A 229 -7.75 7.54 12.53
CA PRO A 229 -7.95 8.75 11.74
C PRO A 229 -9.37 9.29 11.87
N SER A 230 -9.52 10.59 11.68
CA SER A 230 -10.82 11.25 11.64
C SER A 230 -11.52 10.99 10.31
N VAL A 231 -12.82 10.69 10.33
CA VAL A 231 -13.65 10.59 9.12
C VAL A 231 -13.59 11.88 8.30
N ASN A 232 -13.53 13.04 8.94
CA ASN A 232 -13.43 14.34 8.24
C ASN A 232 -12.09 14.48 7.49
N ASP A 233 -11.00 13.92 8.01
CA ASP A 233 -9.70 13.99 7.36
C ASP A 233 -9.63 13.02 6.17
N LEU A 234 -10.27 11.85 6.29
CA LEU A 234 -10.44 10.91 5.16
C LEU A 234 -11.34 11.51 4.06
N LEU A 235 -12.45 12.15 4.43
CA LEU A 235 -13.32 12.87 3.49
C LEU A 235 -12.57 14.02 2.81
N PHE A 236 -11.77 14.78 3.54
CA PHE A 236 -10.94 15.83 2.96
C PHE A 236 -10.04 15.29 1.85
N VAL A 237 -9.32 14.19 2.08
CA VAL A 237 -8.47 13.57 1.03
C VAL A 237 -9.32 13.12 -0.15
N ARG A 238 -10.45 12.44 0.12
CA ARG A 238 -11.38 11.94 -0.91
C ARG A 238 -11.95 13.05 -1.78
N ASP A 239 -12.41 14.14 -1.18
CA ASP A 239 -13.04 15.27 -1.87
C ASP A 239 -12.06 16.04 -2.76
N ASN A 240 -10.76 15.95 -2.43
CA ASN A 240 -9.67 16.56 -3.17
C ASN A 240 -8.95 15.60 -4.12
N THR A 241 -9.48 14.38 -4.34
CA THR A 241 -8.92 13.41 -5.29
C THR A 241 -9.98 12.71 -6.14
N ASN A 242 -9.50 12.02 -7.18
CA ASN A 242 -10.32 11.07 -7.90
C ASN A 242 -10.51 9.80 -7.04
N PRO A 243 -11.76 9.35 -6.77
CA PRO A 243 -12.04 8.12 -5.99
C PRO A 243 -11.36 6.86 -6.54
N LYS A 244 -10.95 6.85 -7.81
CA LYS A 244 -10.18 5.76 -8.43
C LYS A 244 -8.73 5.67 -7.95
N ARG A 245 -8.21 6.70 -7.29
CA ARG A 245 -6.78 6.89 -7.02
C ARG A 245 -6.42 6.86 -5.53
N VAL A 246 -7.38 6.62 -4.62
CA VAL A 246 -7.09 6.56 -3.18
C VAL A 246 -7.71 5.31 -2.56
N TYR A 247 -6.85 4.40 -2.14
CA TYR A 247 -7.21 3.20 -1.39
C TYR A 247 -7.14 3.48 0.12
N TYR A 248 -7.91 2.72 0.90
CA TYR A 248 -8.04 2.93 2.34
C TYR A 248 -7.83 1.61 3.09
N ASP A 249 -6.62 1.40 3.62
CA ASP A 249 -6.29 0.34 4.56
C ASP A 249 -6.54 0.85 5.99
N ILE A 250 -7.84 0.96 6.33
CA ILE A 250 -8.37 1.58 7.55
C ILE A 250 -9.20 0.55 8.30
N TYR A 251 -9.05 0.49 9.62
CA TYR A 251 -9.73 -0.51 10.44
C TYR A 251 -11.17 -0.11 10.75
N GLU A 252 -11.98 -1.11 11.06
CA GLU A 252 -13.32 -0.90 11.63
C GLU A 252 -13.21 -0.38 13.08
N PRO A 253 -14.16 0.47 13.54
CA PRO A 253 -15.38 0.90 12.86
C PRO A 253 -15.22 2.15 11.97
N VAL A 254 -14.02 2.74 11.88
CA VAL A 254 -13.78 4.01 11.17
C VAL A 254 -14.06 3.87 9.67
N LEU A 255 -13.68 2.74 9.07
CA LEU A 255 -13.94 2.47 7.66
C LEU A 255 -15.43 2.49 7.33
N SER A 256 -16.27 1.83 8.14
CA SER A 256 -17.73 1.85 7.95
C SER A 256 -18.32 3.25 8.08
N GLN A 257 -17.92 4.01 9.11
CA GLN A 257 -18.36 5.40 9.31
C GLN A 257 -17.96 6.28 8.12
N PHE A 258 -16.75 6.09 7.60
CA PHE A 258 -16.26 6.82 6.44
C PHE A 258 -17.03 6.47 5.17
N LYS A 259 -17.33 5.19 4.92
CA LYS A 259 -18.17 4.75 3.79
C LYS A 259 -19.56 5.36 3.86
N GLU A 260 -20.17 5.39 5.04
CA GLU A 260 -21.47 6.01 5.24
C GLU A 260 -21.41 7.51 4.92
N ALA A 261 -20.43 8.23 5.45
CA ALA A 261 -20.29 9.67 5.22
C ALA A 261 -19.99 10.00 3.74
N ALA A 262 -19.13 9.21 3.09
CA ALA A 262 -18.81 9.35 1.67
C ALA A 262 -20.05 9.15 0.78
N SER A 263 -20.94 8.21 1.13
CA SER A 263 -22.19 8.00 0.39
C SER A 263 -23.15 9.20 0.50
N LYS A 264 -23.20 9.86 1.66
CA LYS A 264 -24.04 11.03 1.94
C LYS A 264 -23.50 12.34 1.33
N SER A 265 -22.19 12.42 1.07
CA SER A 265 -21.57 13.56 0.38
C SER A 265 -21.81 13.59 -1.14
N ASN A 266 -22.32 12.48 -1.70
CA ASN A 266 -22.51 12.29 -3.15
C ASN A 266 -23.92 12.56 -3.76
N PRO A 267 -24.95 13.18 -3.12
CA PRO A 267 -26.26 13.31 -3.75
C PRO A 267 -26.36 14.42 -4.82
N VAL A 268 -25.33 15.25 -5.03
CA VAL A 268 -25.39 16.39 -5.98
C VAL A 268 -24.13 16.50 -6.85
N LYS A 269 -23.92 15.52 -7.75
CA LYS A 269 -23.09 15.71 -8.97
C LYS A 269 -23.80 15.22 -10.25
N LEU A 270 -25.12 15.02 -10.19
CA LEU A 270 -25.97 14.68 -11.33
C LEU A 270 -26.75 15.88 -11.89
N SER A 271 -26.54 17.10 -11.40
CA SER A 271 -27.02 18.33 -12.04
C SER A 271 -25.85 19.17 -12.56
N SER A 272 -25.76 19.21 -13.90
CA SER A 272 -25.15 20.26 -14.74
C SER A 272 -24.38 21.39 -14.04
N GLY A 273 -23.07 21.52 -14.33
CA GLY A 273 -22.34 22.76 -14.06
C GLY A 273 -20.82 22.64 -14.17
N THR A 274 -20.29 23.20 -15.25
CA THR A 274 -18.90 23.52 -15.63
C THR A 274 -17.81 23.47 -14.52
N PRO A 275 -16.59 22.95 -14.78
CA PRO A 275 -15.51 22.94 -13.80
C PRO A 275 -15.05 24.36 -13.47
N ARG A 276 -15.12 24.75 -12.19
CA ARG A 276 -14.45 25.97 -11.71
C ARG A 276 -12.94 25.77 -11.77
N ARG A 277 -12.29 26.47 -12.72
CA ARG A 277 -10.85 26.72 -12.69
C ARG A 277 -10.53 27.52 -11.43
N PHE A 278 -9.79 26.94 -10.50
CA PHE A 278 -9.10 27.73 -9.48
C PHE A 278 -7.93 28.45 -10.16
N ARG A 279 -8.06 29.78 -10.28
CA ARG A 279 -6.92 30.69 -10.48
C ARG A 279 -6.07 30.64 -9.22
N ILE A 280 -4.83 30.21 -9.35
CA ILE A 280 -3.79 30.52 -8.38
C ILE A 280 -3.39 31.99 -8.62
N LEU A 281 -3.65 32.84 -7.63
CA LEU A 281 -2.92 34.07 -7.33
C LEU A 281 -1.99 33.65 -6.18
N LEU A 282 -0.67 33.80 -6.16
CA LEU A 282 0.32 34.51 -6.97
C LEU A 282 1.49 33.54 -7.25
#